data_AF-A0A3M0I3M8-F1
#
_entry.id   AF-A0A3M0I3M8-F1
#
_cell.length_a   1.000
_cell.length_b   1.000
_cell.length_c   1.000
_cell.angle_alpha   90.00
_cell.angle_beta   90.00
_cell.angle_gamma   90.00
#
_symmetry.space_group_name_H-M   'P 1'
#
loop_
_entity.id
_entity.type
_entity.pdbx_description
1 polymer ?
#
loop_
_entity_poly.entity_id
_entity_poly.type
_entity_poly.pdbx_seq_one_letter_code
_entity_poly.pdbx_strand_id
1 'polypeptide(L)'
;MHDIVADDRTAQNVLGTLRDALAPGGFLAVADAVSYAPQPEERRFSGLFTYLHSAFMSIHLPSEQEWLDKFATAGFARTRTVPIGLPGGRLFVASR
;
A
#
# COMPACT_ATOMS: atom_id res chain seq x y z
N MET A 1 -7.23 1.37 -2.29
CA MET A 1 -6.32 0.70 -3.26
C MET A 1 -5.97 -0.71 -2.76
N HIS A 2 -6.11 -0.98 -1.46
CA HIS A 2 -5.88 -2.27 -0.82
C HIS A 2 -6.64 -3.45 -1.45
N ASP A 3 -7.80 -3.23 -2.07
CA ASP A 3 -8.52 -4.28 -2.82
C ASP A 3 -7.73 -4.81 -4.02
N ILE A 4 -7.02 -3.92 -4.72
CA ILE A 4 -6.21 -4.26 -5.89
C ILE A 4 -4.97 -5.04 -5.46
N VAL A 5 -4.38 -4.69 -4.30
CA VAL A 5 -3.19 -5.38 -3.78
C VAL A 5 -3.49 -6.67 -3.02
N ALA A 6 -4.76 -6.92 -2.68
CA ALA A 6 -5.19 -8.20 -2.10
C ALA A 6 -5.10 -9.37 -3.09
N ASP A 7 -5.16 -9.10 -4.41
CA ASP A 7 -4.92 -10.10 -5.46
C ASP A 7 -3.61 -9.80 -6.20
N ASP A 8 -2.65 -10.71 -6.09
CA ASP A 8 -1.29 -10.55 -6.62
C ASP A 8 -1.25 -10.26 -8.12
N ARG A 9 -2.12 -10.94 -8.89
CA ARG A 9 -2.17 -10.78 -10.35
C ARG A 9 -2.73 -9.40 -10.73
N THR A 10 -3.79 -8.98 -10.07
CA THR A 10 -4.40 -7.67 -10.28
C THR A 10 -3.44 -6.56 -9.86
N ALA A 11 -2.80 -6.69 -8.71
CA ALA A 11 -1.74 -5.80 -8.24
C ALA A 11 -0.65 -5.63 -9.28
N GLN A 12 -0.09 -6.74 -9.77
CA GLN A 12 0.99 -6.73 -10.75
C GLN A 12 0.57 -6.04 -12.05
N ASN A 13 -0.62 -6.36 -12.57
CA ASN A 13 -1.11 -5.77 -13.81
C ASN A 13 -1.35 -4.27 -13.68
N VAL A 14 -2.03 -3.84 -12.61
CA VAL A 14 -2.35 -2.42 -12.39
C VAL A 14 -1.07 -1.62 -12.14
N LEU A 15 -0.23 -2.06 -11.20
CA LEU A 15 1.00 -1.34 -10.85
C LEU A 15 1.99 -1.34 -12.02
N GLY A 16 2.13 -2.45 -12.75
CA GLY A 16 2.97 -2.52 -13.95
C GLY A 16 2.48 -1.59 -15.06
N THR A 17 1.16 -1.53 -15.30
CA THR A 17 0.58 -0.59 -16.27
C THR A 17 0.86 0.85 -15.87
N LEU A 18 0.69 1.19 -14.58
CA LEU A 18 0.99 2.53 -14.09
C LEU A 18 2.47 2.87 -14.24
N ARG A 19 3.37 1.95 -13.92
CA ARG A 19 4.82 2.10 -14.13
C ARG A 19 5.14 2.42 -15.58
N ASP A 20 4.54 1.69 -16.53
CA ASP A 20 4.79 1.85 -17.97
C ASP A 20 4.22 3.16 -18.52
N ALA A 21 3.15 3.67 -17.92
CA ALA A 21 2.57 4.96 -18.25
C ALA A 21 3.33 6.18 -17.69
N LEU A 22 4.25 6.00 -16.73
CA LEU A 22 5.01 7.14 -16.17
C LEU A 22 5.88 7.82 -17.22
N ALA A 23 5.80 9.15 -17.28
CA ALA A 23 6.74 9.98 -18.01
C ALA A 23 8.17 9.85 -17.43
N PRO A 24 9.22 10.18 -18.20
CA PRO A 24 10.58 10.23 -17.67
C PRO A 24 10.68 11.12 -16.42
N GLY A 25 11.22 10.57 -15.33
CA GLY A 25 11.31 11.25 -14.03
C GLY A 25 9.99 11.28 -13.21
N GLY A 26 8.91 10.70 -13.73
CA GLY A 26 7.63 10.59 -13.03
C GLY A 26 7.68 9.60 -11.86
N PHE A 27 6.71 9.75 -10.96
CA PHE A 27 6.49 8.85 -9.84
C PHE A 27 5.00 8.57 -9.66
N LEU A 28 4.69 7.45 -9.02
CA LEU A 28 3.38 7.08 -8.55
C LEU A 28 3.32 7.32 -7.04
N ALA A 29 2.24 7.93 -6.57
CA ALA A 29 1.97 8.11 -5.14
C ALA A 29 0.60 7.50 -4.80
N VAL A 30 0.56 6.61 -3.81
CA VAL A 30 -0.65 5.93 -3.35
C VAL A 30 -0.80 6.21 -1.86
N ALA A 31 -1.91 6.82 -1.47
CA ALA A 31 -2.31 6.93 -0.08
C ALA A 31 -3.22 5.75 0.27
N ASP A 32 -2.86 4.94 1.26
CA ASP A 32 -3.70 3.85 1.76
C ASP A 32 -3.43 3.54 3.23
N ALA A 33 -4.33 2.76 3.83
CA ALA A 33 -4.16 2.21 5.16
C ALA A 33 -3.31 0.93 5.14
N VAL A 34 -2.60 0.70 6.25
CA VAL A 34 -1.87 -0.55 6.49
C VAL A 34 -2.44 -1.31 7.67
N SER A 35 -2.31 -2.64 7.61
CA SER A 35 -2.65 -3.47 8.76
C SER A 35 -1.68 -3.23 9.91
N TYR A 36 -2.24 -3.13 11.12
CA TYR A 36 -1.48 -3.23 12.36
C TYR A 36 -0.19 -2.38 12.37
N ALA A 37 -0.33 -1.05 12.28
CA ALA A 37 0.79 -0.12 12.24
C ALA A 37 1.79 -0.38 13.38
N PRO A 38 3.11 -0.28 13.14
CA PRO A 38 4.13 -0.66 14.13
C PRO A 38 4.24 0.35 15.29
N GLN A 39 3.89 1.62 15.06
CA GLN A 39 3.94 2.66 16.07
C GLN A 39 2.87 2.43 17.15
N PRO A 40 3.23 2.39 18.44
CA PRO A 40 2.27 2.14 19.54
C PRO A 40 1.06 3.08 19.55
N GLU A 41 1.27 4.35 19.23
CA GLU A 41 0.24 5.39 19.16
C GLU A 41 -0.75 5.16 18.01
N GLU A 42 -0.31 4.54 16.90
CA GLU A 42 -1.15 4.24 15.75
C GLU A 42 -1.82 2.86 15.85
N ARG A 43 -1.23 1.95 16.63
CA ARG A 43 -1.59 0.53 16.70
C ARG A 43 -3.05 0.30 17.06
N ARG A 44 -3.61 1.11 17.97
CA ARG A 44 -4.99 0.95 18.46
C ARG A 44 -6.01 1.16 17.34
N PHE A 45 -5.89 2.29 16.63
CA PHE A 45 -6.79 2.62 15.54
C PHE A 45 -6.58 1.68 14.34
N SER A 46 -5.33 1.49 13.92
CA SER A 46 -5.01 0.61 12.78
C SER A 46 -5.44 -0.84 13.04
N GLY A 47 -5.33 -1.33 14.28
CA GLY A 47 -5.82 -2.66 14.67
C GLY A 47 -7.35 -2.78 14.58
N LEU A 48 -8.10 -1.80 15.09
CA LEU A 48 -9.56 -1.75 14.93
C LEU A 48 -9.94 -1.69 13.45
N PHE A 49 -9.28 -0.83 12.68
CA PHE A 49 -9.52 -0.67 11.25
C PHE A 49 -9.27 -1.98 10.48
N THR A 50 -8.17 -2.68 10.80
CA THR A 50 -7.84 -4.00 10.24
C THR A 50 -8.92 -5.03 10.57
N TYR A 51 -9.35 -5.09 11.83
CA TYR A 51 -10.41 -6.00 12.26
C TYR A 51 -11.72 -5.74 11.50
N LEU A 52 -12.12 -4.47 11.34
CA LEU A 52 -13.36 -4.13 10.65
C LEU A 52 -13.34 -4.55 9.18
N HIS A 53 -12.22 -4.34 8.47
CA HIS A 53 -12.08 -4.75 7.06
C HIS A 53 -12.14 -6.27 6.91
N SER A 54 -11.44 -6.99 7.78
CA SER A 54 -11.42 -8.46 7.73
C SER A 54 -12.79 -9.06 8.10
N ALA A 55 -13.38 -8.63 9.23
CA ALA A 55 -14.59 -9.25 9.77
C ALA A 55 -15.87 -8.90 9.00
N PHE A 56 -15.97 -7.69 8.43
CA PHE A 56 -17.22 -7.22 7.81
C PHE A 56 -17.14 -7.05 6.30
N MET A 57 -15.93 -6.93 5.73
CA MET A 57 -15.74 -6.69 4.30
C MET A 57 -14.97 -7.83 3.61
N SER A 58 -14.48 -8.82 4.37
CA SER A 58 -13.62 -9.89 3.86
C SER A 58 -12.34 -9.37 3.16
N ILE A 59 -11.85 -8.21 3.58
CA ILE A 59 -10.65 -7.56 3.03
C ILE A 59 -9.50 -7.72 4.03
N HIS A 60 -8.37 -8.20 3.53
CA HIS A 60 -7.11 -8.23 4.28
C HIS A 60 -6.30 -6.99 3.92
N LEU A 61 -6.11 -6.09 4.89
CA LEU A 61 -5.27 -4.92 4.68
C LEU A 61 -3.80 -5.36 4.63
N PRO A 62 -3.05 -4.98 3.58
CA PRO A 62 -1.62 -5.23 3.51
C PRO A 62 -0.88 -4.42 4.57
N SER A 63 0.20 -4.98 5.09
CA SER A 63 1.22 -4.28 5.85
C SER A 63 2.00 -3.30 4.97
N GLU A 64 2.83 -2.46 5.58
CA GLU A 64 3.74 -1.57 4.85
C GLU A 64 4.69 -2.35 3.94
N GLN A 65 5.22 -3.47 4.42
CA GLN A 65 6.20 -4.26 3.66
C GLN A 65 5.55 -4.93 2.46
N GLU A 66 4.35 -5.51 2.62
CA GLU A 66 3.62 -6.12 1.51
C GLU A 66 3.37 -5.10 0.39
N TRP A 67 3.01 -3.86 0.72
CA TRP A 67 2.91 -2.79 -0.26
C TRP A 67 4.21 -2.56 -1.04
N LEU A 68 5.33 -2.45 -0.33
CA LEU A 68 6.65 -2.25 -0.96
C LEU A 68 7.01 -3.43 -1.86
N ASP A 69 6.74 -4.65 -1.43
CA ASP A 69 6.99 -5.87 -2.21
C ASP A 69 6.14 -5.91 -3.47
N LYS A 70 4.88 -5.44 -3.43
CA LYS A 70 4.02 -5.32 -4.63
C LYS A 70 4.59 -4.32 -5.63
N PHE A 71 5.06 -3.15 -5.18
CA PHE A 71 5.71 -2.20 -6.08
C PHE A 71 7.00 -2.76 -6.68
N ALA A 72 7.83 -3.43 -5.88
CA ALA A 72 9.07 -4.04 -6.35
C ALA A 72 8.78 -5.14 -7.41
N THR A 73 7.81 -6.01 -7.13
CA THR A 73 7.37 -7.06 -8.07
C THR A 73 6.83 -6.47 -9.38
N ALA A 74 6.13 -5.33 -9.29
CA ALA A 74 5.65 -4.57 -10.45
C ALA A 74 6.79 -3.85 -11.21
N GLY A 75 8.04 -3.94 -10.75
CA GLY A 75 9.22 -3.42 -11.43
C GLY A 75 9.50 -1.93 -11.19
N PHE A 76 8.99 -1.36 -10.10
CA PHE A 76 9.47 -0.06 -9.62
C PHE A 76 10.84 -0.24 -8.95
N ALA A 77 11.85 0.56 -9.29
CA ALA A 77 13.20 0.41 -8.74
C ALA A 77 13.39 1.11 -7.39
N ARG A 78 12.60 2.15 -7.13
CA ARG A 78 12.68 2.92 -5.87
C ARG A 78 11.30 3.06 -5.27
N THR A 79 11.15 2.56 -4.06
CA THR A 79 9.90 2.56 -3.30
C THR A 79 10.17 3.06 -1.90
N ARG A 80 9.30 3.91 -1.38
CA ARG A 80 9.38 4.37 0.01
C ARG A 80 8.00 4.63 0.57
N THR A 81 7.90 4.60 1.88
CA THR A 81 6.68 4.85 2.63
C THR A 81 6.85 6.13 3.47
N VAL A 82 5.81 6.95 3.53
CA VAL A 82 5.76 8.17 4.35
C VAL A 82 4.51 8.12 5.24
N PRO A 83 4.63 8.28 6.57
CA PRO A 83 3.47 8.49 7.43
C PRO A 83 2.76 9.80 7.10
N ILE A 84 1.43 9.81 7.10
CA ILE A 84 0.62 10.99 6.70
C ILE A 84 -0.22 11.59 7.83
N GLY A 85 0.12 11.29 9.10
CA GLY A 85 -0.57 11.85 10.27
C GLY A 85 -1.95 11.24 10.56
N LEU A 86 -2.39 10.28 9.75
CA LEU A 86 -3.53 9.41 10.04
C LEU A 86 -3.00 8.09 10.62
N PRO A 87 -3.51 7.58 11.76
CA PRO A 87 -3.06 6.32 12.33
C PRO A 87 -3.16 5.14 11.34
N GLY A 88 -2.03 4.50 11.03
CA GLY A 88 -1.94 3.45 10.01
C GLY A 88 -2.13 3.93 8.57
N GLY A 89 -2.27 5.23 8.33
CA GLY A 89 -2.27 5.82 7.01
C GLY A 89 -0.84 6.03 6.51
N ARG A 90 -0.60 5.66 5.25
CA ARG A 90 0.70 5.78 4.58
C ARG A 90 0.55 6.39 3.20
N LEU A 91 1.56 7.14 2.79
CA LEU A 91 1.80 7.50 1.40
C LEU A 91 2.96 6.65 0.88
N PHE A 92 2.67 5.76 -0.04
CA PHE A 92 3.66 4.99 -0.78
C PHE A 92 4.05 5.76 -2.02
N VAL A 93 5.35 5.97 -2.21
CA VAL A 93 5.91 6.67 -3.37
C VAL A 93 6.82 5.69 -4.11
N ALA A 94 6.53 5.48 -5.39
CA ALA A 94 7.27 4.57 -6.24
C ALA A 94 7.70 5.26 -7.54
N SER A 95 8.95 5.04 -7.96
CA SER A 95 9.48 5.52 -9.23
C SER A 95 10.27 4.43 -9.95
N ARG A 96 10.48 4.65 -11.26
CA ARG A 96 11.37 3.82 -12.06
C ARG A 96 12.81 3.89 -11.58
#